data_AF-A0A250I6I9-F1
#
_entry.id   AF-A0A250I6I9-F1
#
_cell.length_a   1.000
_cell.length_b   1.000
_cell.length_c   1.000
_cell.angle_alpha   90.00
_cell.angle_beta   90.00
_cell.angle_gamma   90.00
#
_symmetry.space_group_name_H-M   'P 1'
#
loop_
_entity.id
_entity.type
_entity.pdbx_description
1 polymer ?
#
loop_
_entity_poly.entity_id
_entity_poly.type
_entity_poly.pdbx_seq_one_letter_code
_entity_poly.pdbx_strand_id
1 'polypeptide(L)'
;MRQPSLIRATLVIAAGLISHAALAQPPGHRGPPPEAIEACASKSQGATCTVTFRDRQVEGTCDALGDTLACRPAHPPGPPPEATAACQGLTEGQACTVTFHDQQHAGTCRTGPDQQLACFPERMPSPPGGPGGRR
;
A
#
# COMPACT_ATOMS: atom_id res chain seq x y z
N MET A 1 -0.78 -39.76 63.32
CA MET A 1 -0.02 -39.63 62.05
C MET A 1 -0.48 -38.37 61.31
N ARG A 2 0.45 -37.80 60.53
CA ARG A 2 0.56 -36.40 60.07
C ARG A 2 -0.62 -35.84 59.26
N GLN A 3 -0.74 -34.52 59.42
CA GLN A 3 -1.59 -33.49 58.81
C GLN A 3 -1.31 -33.30 57.29
N PRO A 4 -1.81 -32.23 56.63
CA PRO A 4 -2.95 -32.17 55.72
C PRO A 4 -2.53 -31.92 54.24
N SER A 5 -3.47 -31.88 53.30
CA SER A 5 -3.24 -31.09 52.07
C SER A 5 -4.51 -30.36 51.67
N LEU A 6 -4.38 -29.04 51.79
CA LEU A 6 -5.37 -28.01 51.62
C LEU A 6 -5.50 -27.66 50.13
N ILE A 7 -6.75 -27.43 49.71
CA ILE A 7 -7.17 -26.37 48.79
C ILE A 7 -6.62 -26.45 47.36
N ARG A 8 -7.43 -26.99 46.45
CA ARG A 8 -7.48 -26.56 45.04
C ARG A 8 -8.85 -26.01 44.73
N ALA A 9 -9.09 -24.79 45.21
CA ALA A 9 -10.20 -23.96 44.78
C ALA A 9 -9.67 -22.95 43.76
N THR A 10 -9.92 -23.19 42.48
CA THR A 10 -9.87 -22.14 41.45
C THR A 10 -11.09 -22.29 40.53
N LEU A 11 -12.16 -21.73 41.07
CA LEU A 11 -13.33 -21.08 40.47
C LEU A 11 -13.30 -20.90 38.93
N VAL A 12 -14.25 -21.57 38.27
CA VAL A 12 -14.68 -21.28 36.89
C VAL A 12 -15.70 -20.13 36.95
N ILE A 13 -15.39 -18.98 36.34
CA ILE A 13 -16.40 -17.95 36.01
C ILE A 13 -16.29 -17.64 34.52
N ALA A 14 -17.25 -18.18 33.78
CA ALA A 14 -17.68 -17.66 32.49
C ALA A 14 -18.73 -16.57 32.75
N ALA A 15 -18.50 -15.34 32.26
CA ALA A 15 -19.56 -14.37 32.00
C ALA A 15 -19.00 -13.25 31.10
N GLY A 16 -19.54 -13.17 29.88
CA GLY A 16 -19.11 -12.23 28.86
C GLY A 16 -19.61 -10.80 29.08
N LEU A 17 -18.85 -9.85 28.53
CA LEU A 17 -19.34 -8.55 28.08
C LEU A 17 -18.62 -8.21 26.78
N ILE A 18 -19.23 -8.63 25.67
CA ILE A 18 -18.80 -8.27 24.32
C ILE A 18 -19.18 -6.80 24.12
N SER A 19 -18.23 -5.90 24.36
CA SER A 19 -18.39 -4.48 24.06
C SER A 19 -18.28 -4.29 22.55
N HIS A 20 -19.42 -4.38 21.86
CA HIS A 20 -19.55 -4.02 20.45
C HIS A 20 -19.51 -2.49 20.33
N ALA A 21 -18.32 -1.91 20.35
CA ALA A 21 -18.12 -0.55 19.86
C ALA A 21 -18.14 -0.58 18.33
N ALA A 22 -19.34 -0.72 17.76
CA ALA A 22 -19.62 -0.40 16.37
C ALA A 22 -19.53 1.12 16.22
N LEU A 23 -18.31 1.65 16.12
CA LEU A 23 -18.10 3.03 15.72
C LEU A 23 -18.10 3.10 14.20
N ALA A 24 -19.28 3.43 13.67
CA ALA A 24 -19.46 4.05 12.37
C ALA A 24 -18.38 5.11 12.16
N GLN A 25 -17.52 4.93 11.14
CA GLN A 25 -16.51 5.92 10.81
C GLN A 25 -17.06 6.94 9.78
N PRO A 26 -16.82 8.24 9.99
CA PRO A 26 -17.33 9.33 9.17
C PRO A 26 -16.76 9.34 7.75
N PRO A 27 -17.47 9.92 6.76
CA PRO A 27 -17.03 9.98 5.38
C PRO A 27 -15.93 11.03 5.25
N GLY A 28 -14.67 10.60 5.34
CA GLY A 28 -13.60 11.59 5.42
C GLY A 28 -12.24 11.18 4.92
N HIS A 29 -11.75 9.95 5.13
CA HIS A 29 -10.39 9.57 4.73
C HIS A 29 -10.46 8.19 4.07
N ARG A 30 -9.90 8.04 2.86
CA ARG A 30 -9.63 6.72 2.26
C ARG A 30 -8.56 6.04 3.11
N GLY A 31 -8.97 5.48 4.24
CA GLY A 31 -8.13 4.61 5.04
C GLY A 31 -7.67 3.41 4.21
N PRO A 32 -6.61 2.71 4.67
CA PRO A 32 -6.19 1.48 4.03
C PRO A 32 -7.38 0.50 4.01
N PRO A 33 -7.47 -0.35 2.97
CA PRO A 33 -8.50 -1.36 2.91
C PRO A 33 -8.45 -2.23 4.17
N PRO A 34 -9.61 -2.64 4.73
CA PRO A 34 -9.66 -3.46 5.95
C PRO A 34 -8.81 -4.73 5.81
N GLU A 35 -8.72 -5.30 4.60
CA GLU A 35 -7.89 -6.46 4.27
C GLU A 35 -6.39 -6.21 4.55
N ALA A 36 -5.90 -4.97 4.38
CA ALA A 36 -4.52 -4.63 4.68
C ALA A 36 -4.25 -4.52 6.19
N ILE A 37 -5.26 -4.12 6.97
CA ILE A 37 -5.16 -4.09 8.44
C ILE A 37 -5.24 -5.53 8.97
N GLU A 38 -6.18 -6.34 8.50
CA GLU A 38 -6.33 -7.74 8.90
C GLU A 38 -5.09 -8.58 8.58
N ALA A 39 -4.47 -8.36 7.42
CA ALA A 39 -3.22 -9.03 7.04
C ALA A 39 -2.07 -8.77 8.03
N CYS A 40 -2.11 -7.65 8.75
CA CYS A 40 -1.11 -7.23 9.72
C CYS A 40 -1.59 -7.27 11.18
N ALA A 41 -2.86 -7.56 11.44
CA ALA A 41 -3.44 -7.58 12.79
C ALA A 41 -2.78 -8.61 13.71
N SER A 42 -2.32 -9.72 13.14
CA SER A 42 -1.61 -10.80 13.85
C SER A 42 -0.10 -10.84 13.56
N LYS A 43 0.45 -9.77 12.97
CA LYS A 43 1.86 -9.69 12.57
C LYS A 43 2.56 -8.49 13.20
N SER A 44 3.88 -8.59 13.32
CA SER A 44 4.72 -7.48 13.80
C SER A 44 5.04 -6.48 12.68
N GLN A 45 5.41 -5.26 13.06
CA GLN A 45 6.01 -4.29 12.13
C GLN A 45 7.21 -4.93 11.43
N GLY A 46 7.32 -4.73 10.11
CA GLY A 46 8.37 -5.34 9.29
C GLY A 46 8.06 -6.76 8.80
N ALA A 47 6.95 -7.38 9.23
CA ALA A 47 6.57 -8.70 8.75
C ALA A 47 6.04 -8.64 7.31
N THR A 48 6.38 -9.65 6.50
CA THR A 48 5.83 -9.82 5.16
C THR A 48 4.32 -10.09 5.23
N CYS A 49 3.58 -9.36 4.41
CA CYS A 49 2.13 -9.47 4.26
C CYS A 49 1.77 -9.49 2.77
N THR A 50 0.66 -10.13 2.43
CA THR A 50 0.16 -10.20 1.05
C THR A 50 -1.29 -9.75 1.07
N VAL A 51 -1.62 -8.79 0.21
CA VAL A 51 -2.99 -8.28 0.07
C VAL A 51 -3.46 -8.41 -1.36
N THR A 52 -4.74 -8.68 -1.56
CA THR A 52 -5.32 -8.71 -2.89
C THR A 52 -5.77 -7.30 -3.28
N PHE A 53 -5.19 -6.75 -4.35
CA PHE A 53 -5.58 -5.46 -4.91
C PHE A 53 -5.96 -5.64 -6.39
N ARG A 54 -7.22 -5.32 -6.74
CA ARG A 54 -7.75 -5.44 -8.12
C ARG A 54 -7.39 -6.80 -8.75
N ASP A 55 -7.74 -7.88 -8.05
CA ASP A 55 -7.55 -9.28 -8.46
C ASP A 55 -6.09 -9.74 -8.61
N ARG A 56 -5.15 -8.96 -8.07
CA ARG A 56 -3.72 -9.30 -8.02
C ARG A 56 -3.24 -9.37 -6.58
N GLN A 57 -2.48 -10.41 -6.26
CA GLN A 57 -1.76 -10.47 -5.00
C GLN A 57 -0.59 -9.50 -5.03
N VAL A 58 -0.53 -8.62 -4.05
CA VAL A 58 0.52 -7.63 -3.87
C VAL A 58 1.23 -7.94 -2.56
N GLU A 59 2.51 -8.24 -2.66
CA GLU A 59 3.35 -8.42 -1.49
C GLU A 59 3.78 -7.08 -0.91
N GLY A 60 3.83 -7.04 0.41
CA GLY A 60 4.16 -5.86 1.16
C GLY A 60 4.74 -6.20 2.52
N THR A 61 4.86 -5.16 3.32
CA THR A 61 5.38 -5.24 4.67
C THR A 61 4.44 -4.50 5.60
N CYS A 62 4.20 -5.08 6.78
CA CYS A 62 3.41 -4.43 7.81
C CYS A 62 4.14 -3.18 8.31
N ASP A 63 3.56 -2.02 8.06
CA ASP A 63 4.10 -0.73 8.48
C ASP A 63 3.07 0.03 9.33
N ALA A 64 3.56 0.92 10.19
CA ALA A 64 2.70 1.67 11.09
C ALA A 64 1.95 2.76 10.30
N LEU A 65 0.62 2.69 10.36
CA LEU A 65 -0.28 3.71 9.85
C LEU A 65 -1.11 4.27 11.02
N GLY A 66 -0.59 5.34 11.62
CA GLY A 66 -1.13 5.87 12.87
C GLY A 66 -0.93 4.88 14.01
N ASP A 67 -2.01 4.51 14.69
CA ASP A 67 -2.00 3.58 15.83
C ASP A 67 -2.13 2.10 15.43
N THR A 68 -2.19 1.78 14.13
CA THR A 68 -2.42 0.43 13.63
C THR A 68 -1.32 0.00 12.65
N LEU A 69 -1.09 -1.31 12.53
CA LEU A 69 -0.25 -1.87 11.47
C LEU A 69 -1.11 -2.19 10.26
N ALA A 70 -0.69 -1.69 9.09
CA ALA A 70 -1.32 -1.99 7.82
C ALA A 70 -0.30 -2.56 6.84
N CYS A 71 -0.75 -3.47 5.98
CA CYS A 71 0.09 -4.02 4.93
C CYS A 71 0.36 -2.95 3.88
N ARG A 72 1.60 -2.45 3.85
CA ARG A 72 2.05 -1.51 2.83
C ARG A 72 2.75 -2.29 1.71
N PRO A 73 2.26 -2.23 0.45
CA PRO A 73 2.96 -2.81 -0.69
C PRO A 73 4.42 -2.39 -0.72
N ALA A 74 5.33 -3.37 -0.88
CA ALA A 74 6.76 -3.10 -0.91
C ALA A 74 7.14 -2.34 -2.18
N HIS A 75 6.38 -2.53 -3.25
CA HIS A 75 6.51 -1.81 -4.51
C HIS A 75 5.16 -1.20 -4.88
N PRO A 76 5.14 0.05 -5.38
CA PRO A 76 3.94 0.59 -6.01
C PRO A 76 3.52 -0.34 -7.16
N PRO A 77 2.22 -0.48 -7.43
CA PRO A 77 1.76 -1.21 -8.60
C PRO A 77 2.49 -0.69 -9.83
N GLY A 78 3.03 -1.60 -10.63
CA GLY A 78 3.82 -1.28 -11.83
C GLY A 78 3.08 -0.34 -12.81
N PRO A 79 3.79 0.19 -13.81
CA PRO A 79 3.24 1.17 -14.74
C PRO A 79 1.97 0.63 -15.41
N PRO A 80 0.96 1.50 -15.63
CA PRO A 80 -0.26 1.09 -16.32
C PRO A 80 0.07 0.61 -17.75
N PRO A 81 -0.71 -0.35 -18.30
CA PRO A 81 -0.43 -0.92 -19.63
C PRO A 81 -0.42 0.13 -20.74
N GLU A 82 -1.16 1.23 -20.59
CA GLU A 82 -1.15 2.36 -21.52
C GLU A 82 0.22 3.05 -21.56
N ALA A 83 0.91 3.12 -20.42
CA ALA A 83 2.24 3.72 -20.33
C ALA A 83 3.33 2.84 -20.93
N THR A 84 3.23 1.52 -20.79
CA THR A 84 4.16 0.59 -21.44
C THR A 84 3.88 0.51 -22.94
N ALA A 85 2.60 0.50 -23.36
CA ALA A 85 2.19 0.54 -24.77
C ALA A 85 2.71 1.78 -25.49
N ALA A 86 2.68 2.96 -24.86
CA ALA A 86 3.23 4.19 -25.43
C ALA A 86 4.75 4.15 -25.68
N CYS A 87 5.47 3.22 -25.02
CA CYS A 87 6.91 3.00 -25.21
C CYS A 87 7.23 1.68 -25.93
N GLN A 88 6.23 0.95 -26.42
CA GLN A 88 6.49 -0.26 -27.21
C GLN A 88 7.18 0.12 -28.53
N GLY A 89 8.38 -0.43 -28.75
CA GLY A 89 9.18 -0.12 -29.92
C GLY A 89 9.95 1.21 -29.84
N LEU A 90 9.90 1.90 -28.71
CA LEU A 90 10.74 3.06 -28.42
C LEU A 90 11.95 2.65 -27.56
N THR A 91 12.99 3.48 -27.54
CA THR A 91 14.16 3.34 -26.67
C THR A 91 14.08 4.26 -25.45
N GLU A 92 14.90 3.99 -24.44
CA GLU A 92 15.04 4.88 -23.29
C GLU A 92 15.38 6.31 -23.75
N GLY A 93 14.71 7.31 -23.16
CA GLY A 93 14.90 8.72 -23.51
C GLY A 93 14.05 9.23 -24.68
N GLN A 94 13.29 8.37 -25.38
CA GLN A 94 12.39 8.85 -26.43
C GLN A 94 11.14 9.52 -25.86
N ALA A 95 10.70 10.58 -26.54
CA ALA A 95 9.44 11.24 -26.23
C ALA A 95 8.26 10.28 -26.48
N CYS A 96 7.34 10.24 -25.53
CA CYS A 96 6.13 9.43 -25.58
C CYS A 96 4.94 10.28 -25.13
N THR A 97 3.73 9.85 -25.47
CA THR A 97 2.50 10.49 -25.02
C THR A 97 1.57 9.42 -24.46
N VAL A 98 1.10 9.62 -23.23
CA VAL A 98 0.14 8.72 -22.58
C VAL A 98 -1.16 9.45 -22.31
N THR A 99 -2.26 8.73 -22.40
CA THR A 99 -3.58 9.24 -22.03
C THR A 99 -3.92 8.76 -20.63
N PHE A 100 -4.15 9.69 -19.70
CA PHE A 100 -4.60 9.40 -18.35
C PHE A 100 -5.82 10.27 -18.06
N HIS A 101 -6.93 9.66 -17.64
CA HIS A 101 -8.21 10.36 -17.42
C HIS A 101 -8.63 11.27 -18.59
N ASP A 102 -8.55 10.74 -19.82
CA ASP A 102 -8.87 11.47 -21.06
C ASP A 102 -7.98 12.70 -21.35
N GLN A 103 -6.89 12.87 -20.59
CA GLN A 103 -5.89 13.91 -20.80
C GLN A 103 -4.62 13.30 -21.36
N GLN A 104 -4.11 13.88 -22.44
CA GLN A 104 -2.81 13.50 -23.00
C GLN A 104 -1.69 14.18 -22.20
N HIS A 105 -0.72 13.37 -21.79
CA HIS A 105 0.46 13.83 -21.11
C HIS A 105 1.69 13.44 -21.93
N ALA A 106 2.46 14.45 -22.35
CA ALA A 106 3.77 14.24 -22.91
C ALA A 106 4.74 13.80 -21.83
N GLY A 107 5.64 12.88 -22.18
CA GLY A 107 6.58 12.28 -21.27
C GLY A 107 7.78 11.70 -22.00
N THR A 108 8.56 10.94 -21.26
CA THR A 108 9.74 10.25 -21.78
C THR A 108 9.72 8.78 -21.36
N CYS A 109 10.11 7.90 -22.28
CA CYS A 109 10.27 6.48 -21.97
C CYS A 109 11.45 6.28 -21.02
N ARG A 110 11.19 5.67 -19.86
CA ARG A 110 12.22 5.31 -18.88
C ARG A 110 12.06 3.87 -18.44
N THR A 111 13.17 3.25 -18.11
CA THR A 111 13.21 1.87 -17.61
C THR A 111 12.75 1.86 -16.15
N GLY A 112 11.66 1.12 -15.88
CA GLY A 112 11.12 0.89 -14.54
C GLY A 112 11.86 -0.20 -13.77
N PRO A 113 11.50 -0.45 -12.50
CA PRO A 113 12.08 -1.52 -11.69
C PRO A 113 11.86 -2.91 -12.30
N ASP A 114 10.80 -3.09 -13.09
CA ASP A 114 10.48 -4.34 -13.80
C ASP A 114 11.30 -4.53 -15.11
N GLN A 115 12.33 -3.70 -15.33
CA GLN A 115 13.14 -3.66 -16.57
C GLN A 115 12.34 -3.40 -17.86
N GLN A 116 11.11 -2.91 -17.74
CA GLN A 116 10.26 -2.51 -18.87
C GLN A 116 10.31 -0.99 -19.08
N LEU A 117 10.27 -0.57 -20.35
CA LEU A 117 10.08 0.83 -20.70
C LEU A 117 8.62 1.22 -20.47
N ALA A 118 8.42 2.26 -19.67
CA ALA A 118 7.13 2.91 -19.52
C ALA A 118 7.27 4.39 -19.78
N CYS A 119 6.20 4.99 -20.28
CA CYS A 119 6.16 6.42 -20.50
C CYS A 119 5.92 7.13 -19.17
N PHE A 120 6.88 7.94 -18.76
CA PHE A 120 6.76 8.78 -17.58
C PHE A 120 6.41 10.20 -18.01
N PRO A 121 5.19 10.69 -17.70
CA PRO A 121 4.82 12.08 -17.93
C PRO A 121 5.84 13.01 -17.29
N GLU A 122 6.28 14.02 -18.04
CA GLU A 122 7.04 15.10 -17.43
C GLU A 122 6.09 15.91 -16.55
N ARG A 123 6.53 16.22 -15.32
CA ARG A 123 5.86 17.22 -14.49
C ARG A 123 5.92 18.51 -15.31
N MET A 124 4.76 19.09 -15.63
CA MET A 124 4.62 20.21 -16.58
C MET A 124 5.81 21.18 -16.47
N PRO A 125 6.43 21.61 -17.59
CA PRO A 125 7.50 22.59 -17.54
C PRO A 125 7.02 23.81 -16.76
N SER A 126 7.76 24.17 -15.71
CA SER A 126 7.58 25.45 -15.04
C SER A 126 7.57 26.55 -16.11
N PRO A 127 6.69 27.56 -16.00
CA PRO A 127 6.61 28.63 -16.99
C PRO A 127 8.00 29.21 -17.27
N PRO A 128 8.30 29.57 -18.53
CA PRO A 128 9.60 30.13 -18.88
C PRO A 128 9.83 31.42 -18.06
N GLY A 129 10.74 31.36 -17.09
CA GLY A 129 11.02 32.50 -16.20
C GLY A 129 11.69 32.19 -14.86
N GLY A 130 11.84 30.92 -14.45
CA GLY A 130 12.56 30.57 -13.21
C GLY A 130 14.06 30.38 -13.45
N PRO A 131 14.97 30.98 -12.64
CA PRO A 131 16.40 30.72 -12.76
C PRO A 131 16.69 29.24 -12.49
N GLY A 132 17.23 28.55 -13.50
CA GLY A 132 17.49 27.12 -13.49
C GLY A 132 18.37 26.66 -12.31
N GLY A 133 17.81 25.78 -11.48
CA GLY A 133 18.53 25.11 -10.43
C GLY A 133 19.37 23.97 -10.98
N ARG A 134 20.65 24.23 -11.20
CA ARG A 134 21.67 23.18 -11.29
C ARG A 134 21.77 22.44 -9.96
N ARG A 135 21.59 21.13 -9.96
CA ARG A 135 22.59 20.12 -9.54
C ARG A 135 22.00 18.72 -9.65
#